data_AF-A0A1Q5QBN5-F1
#
_entry.id   AF-A0A1Q5QBN5-F1
#
_cell.length_a   1.000
_cell.length_b   1.000
_cell.length_c   1.000
_cell.angle_alpha   90.00
_cell.angle_beta   90.00
_cell.angle_gamma   90.00
#
_symmetry.space_group_name_H-M   'P 1'
#
loop_
_entity.id
_entity.type
_entity.pdbx_description
1 polymer ?
#
loop_
_entity_poly.entity_id
_entity_poly.type
_entity_poly.pdbx_seq_one_letter_code
_entity_poly.pdbx_strand_id
1 'polypeptide(L)'
;MSISADIASPFEVSADAAAALEHDAVFQRVRQRMESSFCPFHSAECSEQQRSVFRLHRDVIYTLLLPLFEIHDQATQIATRVLGRRKGAEPERAFRGEARGAFAWLHCILTEEREFCLAEGCPACVVLHVLSSEPTIRLVAVACMLSDFLPATDLVDIKKRHFGFWLKAMEKAVREDAFWGAEFWPEIQHRAESLAVDIRYLIMQCVEHRNGTELQRTASINSNNHNHHNNKSAGCIAMRSERHAYRVHVRSIPVQPSALARRQLNMMWEEQDLVSKYLQSCWNSLCWSDRRQKMVDFSKTGTLYFPREGTI
;
A
#
# COMPACT_ATOMS: atom_id res chain seq x y z
N MET A 1 -24.21 -19.62 35.57
CA MET A 1 -22.90 -19.02 35.88
C MET A 1 -22.59 -18.03 34.76
N SER A 2 -22.90 -16.75 34.97
CA SER A 2 -22.56 -15.71 34.00
C SER A 2 -21.06 -15.45 34.11
N ILE A 3 -20.31 -15.89 33.10
CA ILE A 3 -18.95 -15.40 32.89
C ILE A 3 -19.16 -13.96 32.41
N SER A 4 -19.16 -13.02 33.35
CA SER A 4 -18.98 -11.60 33.04
C SER A 4 -17.57 -11.48 32.48
N ALA A 5 -17.42 -11.65 31.17
CA ALA A 5 -16.20 -11.27 30.48
C ALA A 5 -16.06 -9.76 30.71
N ASP A 6 -15.10 -9.38 31.54
CA ASP A 6 -14.86 -7.97 31.85
C ASP A 6 -14.51 -7.27 30.53
N ILE A 7 -15.41 -6.41 30.04
CA ILE A 7 -15.29 -5.77 28.72
C ILE A 7 -14.24 -4.67 28.84
N ALA A 8 -12.98 -5.07 28.70
CA ALA A 8 -11.83 -4.19 28.75
C ALA A 8 -11.26 -3.96 27.34
N SER A 9 -10.58 -2.83 27.18
CA SER A 9 -9.75 -2.62 26.00
C SER A 9 -8.56 -3.59 26.04
N PRO A 10 -8.18 -4.23 24.92
CA PRO A 10 -7.01 -5.10 24.87
C PRO A 10 -5.69 -4.32 24.86
N PHE A 11 -5.73 -3.02 24.57
CA PHE A 11 -4.54 -2.17 24.54
C PHE A 11 -4.24 -1.57 25.91
N GLU A 12 -2.99 -1.69 26.34
CA GLU A 12 -2.48 -1.04 27.53
C GLU A 12 -1.66 0.21 27.16
N VAL A 13 -2.12 1.37 27.61
CA VAL A 13 -1.42 2.65 27.45
C VAL A 13 -0.85 3.06 28.80
N SER A 14 0.46 3.35 28.85
CA SER A 14 1.09 3.82 30.08
C SER A 14 0.54 5.21 30.48
N ALA A 15 0.55 5.50 31.77
CA ALA A 15 0.11 6.80 32.29
C ALA A 15 0.88 7.96 31.64
N ASP A 16 2.19 7.80 31.41
CA ASP A 16 3.03 8.80 30.75
C ASP A 16 2.59 9.05 29.29
N ALA A 17 2.25 7.99 28.55
CA ALA A 17 1.77 8.12 27.17
C ALA A 17 0.38 8.76 27.12
N ALA A 18 -0.52 8.41 28.06
CA ALA A 18 -1.82 9.05 28.19
C ALA A 18 -1.69 10.55 28.51
N ALA A 19 -0.83 10.92 29.46
CA ALA A 19 -0.56 12.32 29.81
C ALA A 19 0.05 13.09 28.63
N ALA A 20 0.97 12.49 27.88
CA ALA A 20 1.54 13.10 26.69
C ALA A 20 0.46 13.41 25.62
N LEU A 21 -0.49 12.50 25.41
CA LEU A 21 -1.62 12.72 24.51
C LEU A 21 -2.54 13.83 25.00
N GLU A 22 -2.80 13.92 26.31
CA GLU A 22 -3.63 14.99 26.88
C GLU A 22 -3.05 16.39 26.65
N HIS A 23 -1.73 16.52 26.60
CA HIS A 23 -1.06 17.79 26.33
C HIS A 23 -0.83 18.07 24.82
N ASP A 24 -1.11 17.13 23.92
CA ASP A 24 -1.02 17.35 22.47
C ASP A 24 -2.24 18.13 21.96
N ALA A 25 -2.03 19.42 21.65
CA ALA A 25 -3.08 20.31 21.16
C ALA A 25 -3.75 19.83 19.85
N VAL A 26 -3.03 19.10 19.00
CA VAL A 26 -3.62 18.56 17.76
C VAL A 26 -4.48 17.34 18.07
N PHE A 27 -4.01 16.46 18.96
CA PHE A 27 -4.81 15.33 19.44
C PHE A 27 -6.10 15.82 20.09
N GLN A 28 -6.03 16.86 20.94
CA GLN A 28 -7.21 17.48 21.54
C GLN A 28 -8.21 18.02 20.50
N ARG A 29 -7.73 18.67 19.44
CA ARG A 29 -8.60 19.13 18.33
C ARG A 29 -9.28 17.97 17.61
N VAL A 30 -8.58 16.85 17.44
CA VAL A 30 -9.16 15.63 16.85
C VAL A 30 -10.27 15.10 17.75
N ARG A 31 -10.04 14.99 19.06
CA ARG A 31 -11.06 14.54 20.03
C ARG A 31 -12.33 15.39 20.01
N GLN A 32 -12.19 16.72 19.95
CA GLN A 32 -13.32 17.65 19.93
C GLN A 32 -14.25 17.48 18.72
N ARG A 33 -13.73 16.96 17.60
CA ARG A 33 -14.51 16.75 16.38
C ARG A 33 -15.22 15.41 16.35
N MET A 34 -14.92 14.51 17.28
CA MET A 34 -15.47 13.17 17.29
C MET A 34 -16.64 13.08 18.27
N GLU A 35 -17.86 13.12 17.73
CA GLU A 35 -19.02 12.66 18.49
C GLU A 35 -18.85 11.16 18.80
N SER A 36 -19.21 10.75 20.03
CA SER A 36 -19.07 9.35 20.43
C SER A 36 -20.21 8.93 21.36
N SER A 37 -21.19 8.25 20.77
CA SER A 37 -22.18 7.48 21.51
C SER A 37 -21.75 6.02 21.57
N PHE A 38 -21.84 5.43 22.76
CA PHE A 38 -21.74 3.98 22.89
C PHE A 38 -23.01 3.33 22.34
N CYS A 39 -22.87 2.16 21.70
CA CYS A 39 -24.05 1.36 21.32
C CYS A 39 -24.79 0.87 22.58
N PRO A 40 -26.06 0.42 22.47
CA PRO A 40 -26.85 0.02 23.64
C PRO A 40 -26.15 -1.02 24.53
N PHE A 41 -25.44 -1.97 23.92
CA PHE A 41 -24.69 -3.00 24.65
C PHE A 41 -23.55 -2.39 25.48
N HIS A 42 -22.61 -1.67 24.86
CA HIS A 42 -21.49 -1.07 25.59
C HIS A 42 -21.90 0.10 26.50
N SER A 43 -23.07 0.71 26.25
CA SER A 43 -23.68 1.69 27.14
C SER A 43 -24.35 1.06 28.37
N ALA A 44 -24.64 -0.24 28.36
CA ALA A 44 -25.15 -0.98 29.51
C ALA A 44 -24.02 -1.68 30.28
N GLU A 45 -23.13 -2.36 29.56
CA GLU A 45 -22.15 -3.29 30.15
C GLU A 45 -20.83 -2.63 30.59
N CYS A 46 -20.36 -1.58 29.89
CA CYS A 46 -19.10 -0.94 30.27
C CYS A 46 -19.31 0.06 31.42
N SER A 47 -18.45 0.03 32.44
CA SER A 47 -18.33 1.09 33.44
C SER A 47 -17.93 2.43 32.80
N GLU A 48 -18.13 3.54 33.52
CA GLU A 48 -17.70 4.87 33.05
C GLU A 48 -16.18 4.93 32.78
N GLN A 49 -15.40 4.25 33.62
CA GLN A 49 -13.95 4.14 33.44
C GLN A 49 -13.58 3.33 32.18
N GLN A 50 -14.25 2.20 31.92
CA GLN A 50 -14.03 1.46 30.67
C GLN A 50 -14.41 2.32 29.45
N ARG A 51 -15.52 3.07 29.53
CA ARG A 51 -15.93 3.98 28.46
C ARG A 51 -14.93 5.10 28.21
N SER A 52 -14.31 5.67 29.25
CA SER A 52 -13.29 6.71 29.08
C SER A 52 -12.04 6.16 28.38
N VAL A 53 -11.61 4.94 28.75
CA VAL A 53 -10.50 4.22 28.11
C VAL A 53 -10.81 3.93 26.65
N PHE A 54 -11.99 3.37 26.35
CA PHE A 54 -12.38 3.09 24.95
C PHE A 54 -12.46 4.35 24.09
N ARG A 55 -12.94 5.48 24.62
CA ARG A 55 -12.90 6.76 23.89
C ARG A 55 -11.47 7.16 23.58
N LEU A 56 -10.58 7.15 24.57
CA LEU A 56 -9.17 7.50 24.37
C LEU A 56 -8.52 6.63 23.28
N HIS A 57 -8.73 5.32 23.35
CA HIS A 57 -8.14 4.37 22.40
C HIS A 57 -8.72 4.54 20.99
N ARG A 58 -10.02 4.77 20.85
CA ARG A 58 -10.66 5.13 19.57
C ARG A 58 -10.03 6.39 19.00
N ASP A 59 -9.84 7.41 19.82
CA ASP A 59 -9.24 8.69 19.40
C ASP A 59 -7.78 8.51 18.93
N VAL A 60 -7.01 7.64 19.60
CA VAL A 60 -5.65 7.25 19.16
C VAL A 60 -5.69 6.54 17.80
N ILE A 61 -6.55 5.53 17.64
CA ILE A 61 -6.71 4.80 16.38
C ILE A 61 -7.08 5.75 15.25
N TYR A 62 -8.08 6.62 15.45
CA TYR A 62 -8.47 7.60 14.44
C TYR A 62 -7.31 8.55 14.06
N THR A 63 -6.57 9.04 15.07
CA THR A 63 -5.40 9.90 14.84
C THR A 63 -4.31 9.20 14.03
N LEU A 64 -4.13 7.90 14.23
CA LEU A 64 -3.19 7.06 13.49
C LEU A 64 -3.64 6.81 12.04
N LEU A 65 -4.94 6.55 11.83
CA LEU A 65 -5.48 6.20 10.52
C LEU A 65 -5.71 7.41 9.60
N LEU A 66 -5.95 8.59 10.17
CA LEU A 66 -6.24 9.81 9.41
C LEU A 66 -5.17 10.13 8.33
N PRO A 67 -3.85 10.08 8.61
CA PRO A 67 -2.85 10.30 7.58
C PRO A 67 -2.86 9.27 6.44
N LEU A 68 -3.27 8.02 6.70
CA LEU A 68 -3.40 7.01 5.64
C LEU A 68 -4.53 7.36 4.66
N PHE A 69 -5.63 7.95 5.15
CA PHE A 69 -6.66 8.51 4.28
C PHE A 69 -6.14 9.67 3.45
N GLU A 70 -5.39 10.59 4.05
CA GLU A 70 -4.85 11.73 3.34
C GLU A 70 -3.89 11.29 2.22
N ILE A 71 -3.02 10.30 2.49
CA ILE A 71 -2.15 9.70 1.47
C ILE A 71 -2.99 9.05 0.36
N HIS A 72 -4.01 8.28 0.72
CA HIS A 72 -4.86 7.59 -0.25
C HIS A 72 -5.66 8.55 -1.13
N ASP A 73 -6.25 9.60 -0.55
CA ASP A 73 -6.99 10.62 -1.29
C ASP A 73 -6.06 11.35 -2.27
N GLN A 74 -4.88 11.78 -1.80
CA GLN A 74 -3.88 12.42 -2.65
C GLN A 74 -3.41 11.50 -3.78
N ALA A 75 -3.13 10.24 -3.48
CA ALA A 75 -2.74 9.25 -4.49
C ALA A 75 -3.87 9.03 -5.50
N THR A 76 -5.13 9.00 -5.07
CA THR A 76 -6.30 8.88 -5.95
C THR A 76 -6.44 10.09 -6.87
N GLN A 77 -6.23 11.30 -6.35
CA GLN A 77 -6.22 12.52 -7.16
C GLN A 77 -5.08 12.51 -8.19
N ILE A 78 -3.88 12.06 -7.80
CA ILE A 78 -2.73 11.94 -8.70
C ILE A 78 -3.00 10.91 -9.78
N ALA A 79 -3.53 9.73 -9.41
CA ALA A 79 -3.91 8.71 -10.37
C ALA A 79 -4.89 9.23 -11.42
N THR A 80 -5.90 10.00 -10.97
CA THR A 80 -6.88 10.65 -11.85
C THR A 80 -6.21 11.63 -12.82
N ARG A 81 -5.21 12.40 -12.36
CA ARG A 81 -4.46 13.35 -13.22
C ARG A 81 -3.54 12.64 -14.21
N VAL A 82 -2.80 11.63 -13.76
CA VAL A 82 -1.80 10.90 -14.57
C VAL A 82 -2.46 10.06 -15.67
N LEU A 83 -3.55 9.37 -15.35
CA LEU A 83 -4.26 8.52 -16.31
C LEU A 83 -5.18 9.33 -17.25
N GLY A 84 -5.49 10.58 -16.88
CA GLY A 84 -6.41 11.46 -17.61
C GLY A 84 -7.84 10.91 -17.65
N ARG A 85 -8.66 11.41 -18.58
CA ARG A 85 -10.05 10.93 -18.78
C ARG A 85 -10.15 9.57 -19.49
N ARG A 86 -9.16 8.68 -19.33
CA ARG A 86 -9.21 7.33 -19.91
C ARG A 86 -10.23 6.51 -19.13
N LYS A 87 -11.46 6.48 -19.64
CA LYS A 87 -12.58 5.74 -19.06
C LYS A 87 -12.19 4.27 -18.88
N GLY A 88 -12.27 3.75 -17.65
CA GLY A 88 -11.98 2.35 -17.32
C GLY A 88 -10.51 2.01 -17.05
N ALA A 89 -9.62 2.99 -16.88
CA ALA A 89 -8.28 2.71 -16.37
C ALA A 89 -8.31 2.56 -14.83
N GLU A 90 -7.89 1.39 -14.33
CA GLU A 90 -7.73 1.14 -12.90
C GLU A 90 -6.70 2.14 -12.29
N PRO A 91 -7.03 2.81 -11.17
CA PRO A 91 -6.24 3.91 -10.62
C PRO A 91 -4.82 3.49 -10.19
N GLU A 92 -4.62 2.25 -9.76
CA GLU A 92 -3.31 1.72 -9.39
C GLU A 92 -2.28 1.77 -10.54
N ARG A 93 -2.74 1.82 -11.80
CA ARG A 93 -1.87 1.88 -12.98
C ARG A 93 -1.09 3.19 -13.10
N ALA A 94 -1.44 4.20 -12.31
CA ALA A 94 -0.65 5.43 -12.20
C ALA A 94 0.70 5.21 -11.52
N PHE A 95 0.82 4.15 -10.71
CA PHE A 95 2.01 3.87 -9.89
C PHE A 95 2.76 2.65 -10.41
N ARG A 96 4.02 2.51 -9.99
CA ARG A 96 4.93 1.43 -10.42
C ARG A 96 5.55 0.69 -9.26
N GLY A 97 5.91 -0.56 -9.49
CA GLY A 97 6.55 -1.42 -8.48
C GLY A 97 5.69 -1.55 -7.23
N GLU A 98 6.36 -1.50 -6.09
CA GLU A 98 5.81 -1.67 -4.76
C GLU A 98 4.74 -0.62 -4.43
N ALA A 99 4.89 0.61 -4.95
CA ALA A 99 3.89 1.67 -4.79
C ALA A 99 2.53 1.31 -5.39
N ARG A 100 2.49 0.54 -6.50
CA ARG A 100 1.24 0.07 -7.11
C ARG A 100 0.51 -0.87 -6.16
N GLY A 101 1.24 -1.81 -5.57
CA GLY A 101 0.71 -2.74 -4.58
C GLY A 101 0.21 -2.02 -3.33
N ALA A 102 0.98 -1.07 -2.80
CA ALA A 102 0.58 -0.24 -1.67
C ALA A 102 -0.71 0.54 -1.94
N PHE A 103 -0.81 1.20 -3.10
CA PHE A 103 -2.02 1.93 -3.47
C PHE A 103 -3.23 0.99 -3.56
N ALA A 104 -3.10 -0.15 -4.24
CA ALA A 104 -4.18 -1.11 -4.37
C ALA A 104 -4.62 -1.67 -3.01
N TRP A 105 -3.67 -1.94 -2.11
CA TRP A 105 -3.96 -2.40 -0.75
C TRP A 105 -4.68 -1.33 0.07
N LEU A 106 -4.16 -0.09 0.09
CA LEU A 106 -4.81 1.04 0.77
C LEU A 106 -6.21 1.29 0.21
N HIS A 107 -6.35 1.30 -1.11
CA HIS A 107 -7.65 1.50 -1.75
C HIS A 107 -8.65 0.42 -1.35
N CYS A 108 -8.23 -0.84 -1.26
CA CYS A 108 -9.08 -1.93 -0.83
C CYS A 108 -9.51 -1.78 0.63
N ILE A 109 -8.56 -1.63 1.55
CA ILE A 109 -8.89 -1.61 2.99
C ILE A 109 -9.69 -0.36 3.38
N LEU A 110 -9.36 0.81 2.82
CA LEU A 110 -10.05 2.06 3.15
C LEU A 110 -11.45 2.16 2.53
N THR A 111 -11.75 1.34 1.51
CA THR A 111 -13.09 1.24 0.92
C THR A 111 -13.93 0.15 1.59
N GLU A 112 -13.34 -1.00 1.90
CA GLU A 112 -14.03 -2.13 2.54
C GLU A 112 -14.28 -1.89 4.04
N GLU A 113 -13.31 -1.31 4.76
CA GLU A 113 -13.37 -1.06 6.22
C GLU A 113 -13.60 0.43 6.54
N ARG A 114 -14.35 1.14 5.69
CA ARG A 114 -14.46 2.61 5.75
C ARG A 114 -14.91 3.14 7.12
N GLU A 115 -15.94 2.55 7.71
CA GLU A 115 -16.49 2.99 9.00
C GLU A 115 -15.46 2.82 10.14
N PHE A 116 -14.78 1.67 10.17
CA PHE A 116 -13.69 1.42 11.10
C PHE A 116 -12.56 2.44 10.93
N CYS A 117 -12.14 2.67 9.68
CA CYS A 117 -11.03 3.55 9.40
C CYS A 117 -11.34 5.00 9.81
N LEU A 118 -12.58 5.47 9.61
CA LEU A 118 -13.05 6.78 10.10
C LEU A 118 -13.37 6.80 11.60
N ALA A 119 -13.22 5.66 12.28
CA ALA A 119 -13.57 5.46 13.68
C ALA A 119 -15.00 5.95 14.02
N GLU A 120 -15.93 5.71 13.08
CA GLU A 120 -17.34 6.04 13.21
C GLU A 120 -18.06 5.02 14.11
N GLY A 121 -19.02 5.50 14.89
CA GLY A 121 -19.85 4.66 15.76
C GLY A 121 -19.31 4.47 17.18
N CYS A 122 -19.56 3.29 17.75
CA CYS A 122 -19.28 3.01 19.15
C CYS A 122 -17.78 2.86 19.42
N PRO A 123 -17.18 3.63 20.35
CA PRO A 123 -15.74 3.55 20.62
C PRO A 123 -15.23 2.15 20.96
N ALA A 124 -15.98 1.41 21.78
CA ALA A 124 -15.60 0.04 22.12
C ALA A 124 -15.60 -0.90 20.90
N CYS A 125 -16.57 -0.75 19.99
CA CYS A 125 -16.62 -1.57 18.77
C CYS A 125 -15.42 -1.27 17.88
N VAL A 126 -15.08 0.00 17.66
CA VAL A 126 -13.90 0.38 16.86
C VAL A 126 -12.61 -0.18 17.46
N VAL A 127 -12.42 -0.03 18.77
CA VAL A 127 -11.22 -0.50 19.47
C VAL A 127 -11.10 -2.02 19.39
N LEU A 128 -12.18 -2.75 19.66
CA LEU A 128 -12.18 -4.22 19.60
C LEU A 128 -12.02 -4.73 18.16
N HIS A 129 -12.52 -3.99 17.16
CA HIS A 129 -12.42 -4.35 15.75
C HIS A 129 -10.98 -4.38 15.24
N VAL A 130 -10.05 -3.67 15.89
CA VAL A 130 -8.62 -3.73 15.51
C VAL A 130 -8.11 -5.17 15.48
N LEU A 131 -8.47 -5.99 16.47
CA LEU A 131 -8.06 -7.40 16.57
C LEU A 131 -9.02 -8.37 15.85
N SER A 132 -10.00 -7.88 15.10
CA SER A 132 -10.99 -8.75 14.41
C SER A 132 -10.40 -9.53 13.24
N SER A 133 -9.36 -8.97 12.59
CA SER A 133 -8.78 -9.52 11.39
C SER A 133 -7.31 -9.13 11.25
N GLU A 134 -6.56 -9.91 10.47
CA GLU A 134 -5.16 -9.59 10.23
C GLU A 134 -4.99 -8.26 9.45
N PRO A 135 -5.80 -7.94 8.43
CA PRO A 135 -5.72 -6.64 7.74
C PRO A 135 -5.93 -5.43 8.66
N THR A 136 -6.85 -5.50 9.64
CA THR A 136 -7.08 -4.39 10.59
C THR A 136 -5.91 -4.23 11.56
N ILE A 137 -5.33 -5.33 12.04
CA ILE A 137 -4.10 -5.29 12.85
C ILE A 137 -2.96 -4.68 12.03
N ARG A 138 -2.75 -5.18 10.80
CA ARG A 138 -1.69 -4.69 9.92
C ARG A 138 -1.86 -3.21 9.62
N LEU A 139 -3.09 -2.74 9.35
CA LEU A 139 -3.38 -1.35 9.05
C LEU A 139 -2.93 -0.41 10.19
N VAL A 140 -3.32 -0.72 11.43
CA VAL A 140 -2.97 0.12 12.59
C VAL A 140 -1.47 0.02 12.90
N ALA A 141 -0.84 -1.15 12.71
CA ALA A 141 0.61 -1.31 12.87
C ALA A 141 1.39 -0.46 11.84
N VAL A 142 0.96 -0.48 10.57
CA VAL A 142 1.52 0.38 9.52
C VAL A 142 1.38 1.86 9.85
N ALA A 143 0.21 2.27 10.35
CA ALA A 143 -0.02 3.65 10.77
C ALA A 143 0.95 4.09 11.86
N CYS A 144 1.21 3.24 12.86
CA CYS A 144 2.23 3.49 13.88
C CYS A 144 3.64 3.64 13.28
N MET A 145 4.02 2.77 12.34
CA MET A 145 5.36 2.79 11.72
C MET A 145 5.58 4.00 10.79
N LEU A 146 4.49 4.60 10.31
CA LEU A 146 4.53 5.79 9.45
C LEU A 146 4.39 7.10 10.22
N SER A 147 4.00 7.07 11.50
CA SER A 147 3.76 8.29 12.29
C SER A 147 4.98 9.21 12.38
N ASP A 148 6.20 8.64 12.31
CA ASP A 148 7.46 9.39 12.33
C ASP A 148 7.91 9.88 10.94
N PHE A 149 7.38 9.30 9.86
CA PHE A 149 7.80 9.57 8.47
C PHE A 149 7.02 10.74 7.83
N LEU A 150 5.77 10.91 8.21
CA LEU A 150 4.84 11.89 7.64
C LEU A 150 5.11 13.40 7.90
N PRO A 151 5.92 13.83 8.88
CA PRO A 151 6.24 15.25 9.08
C PRO A 151 7.28 15.81 8.10
N ALA A 152 7.78 15.02 7.14
CA ALA A 152 8.86 15.40 6.24
C ALA A 152 8.45 15.67 4.78
N THR A 153 7.17 15.52 4.46
CA THR A 153 6.63 15.85 3.13
C THR A 153 5.66 17.02 3.27
N ASP A 154 5.81 18.07 2.45
CA ASP A 154 4.87 19.22 2.30
C ASP A 154 3.42 18.82 1.94
N LEU A 155 3.12 17.52 2.00
CA LEU A 155 1.83 16.90 1.76
C LEU A 155 0.94 16.89 3.01
N VAL A 156 1.51 16.96 4.21
CA VAL A 156 0.77 16.78 5.47
C VAL A 156 1.41 17.62 6.60
N ASP A 157 0.74 18.68 7.07
CA ASP A 157 1.19 19.53 8.20
C ASP A 157 0.86 18.86 9.55
N ILE A 158 1.37 17.64 9.73
CA ILE A 158 1.24 16.89 10.98
C ILE A 158 2.61 16.86 11.65
N LYS A 159 2.77 17.67 12.70
CA LYS A 159 3.93 17.61 13.61
C LYS A 159 4.23 16.16 14.01
N LYS A 160 5.52 15.80 14.10
CA LYS A 160 6.01 14.50 14.58
C LYS A 160 5.22 14.04 15.80
N ARG A 161 4.46 12.95 15.65
CA ARG A 161 3.84 12.22 16.76
C ARG A 161 4.46 10.84 16.82
N HIS A 162 5.13 10.54 17.92
CA HIS A 162 5.74 9.25 18.11
C HIS A 162 4.73 8.30 18.77
N PHE A 163 4.10 7.45 17.98
CA PHE A 163 3.15 6.44 18.47
C PHE A 163 3.79 5.08 18.74
N GLY A 164 5.11 5.01 18.93
CA GLY A 164 5.80 3.76 19.27
C GLY A 164 5.28 3.09 20.56
N PHE A 165 4.66 3.85 21.48
CA PHE A 165 3.97 3.27 22.64
C PHE A 165 2.75 2.44 22.21
N TRP A 166 2.01 2.87 21.20
CA TRP A 166 0.82 2.18 20.70
C TRP A 166 1.21 0.90 19.94
N LEU A 167 2.30 0.93 19.17
CA LEU A 167 2.81 -0.27 18.52
C LEU A 167 3.18 -1.37 19.53
N LYS A 168 3.79 -0.99 20.67
CA LYS A 168 4.06 -1.93 21.77
C LYS A 168 2.77 -2.45 22.43
N ALA A 169 1.78 -1.59 22.62
CA ALA A 169 0.47 -1.98 23.14
C ALA A 169 -0.22 -2.99 22.20
N MET A 170 -0.13 -2.77 20.89
CA MET A 170 -0.64 -3.70 19.88
C MET A 170 0.09 -5.04 19.90
N GLU A 171 1.43 -5.03 19.96
CA GLU A 171 2.22 -6.25 20.06
C GLU A 171 1.78 -7.10 21.25
N LYS A 172 1.67 -6.48 22.44
CA LYS A 172 1.19 -7.16 23.64
C LYS A 172 -0.22 -7.72 23.44
N ALA A 173 -1.14 -6.88 22.96
CA ALA A 173 -2.53 -7.25 22.73
C ALA A 173 -2.67 -8.46 21.78
N VAL A 174 -1.95 -8.49 20.66
CA VAL A 174 -1.96 -9.61 19.71
C VAL A 174 -1.36 -10.87 20.33
N ARG A 175 -0.25 -10.74 21.06
CA ARG A 175 0.44 -11.89 21.67
C ARG A 175 -0.39 -12.54 22.78
N GLU A 176 -1.19 -11.77 23.50
CA GLU A 176 -2.04 -12.23 24.60
C GLU A 176 -3.47 -12.61 24.17
N ASP A 177 -3.86 -12.24 22.95
CA ASP A 177 -5.17 -12.58 22.40
C ASP A 177 -5.33 -14.11 22.23
N ALA A 178 -6.51 -14.62 22.58
CA ALA A 178 -6.79 -16.05 22.57
C ALA A 178 -6.86 -16.66 21.15
N PHE A 179 -7.19 -15.85 20.13
CA PHE A 179 -7.26 -16.29 18.74
C PHE A 179 -5.92 -16.11 18.03
N TRP A 180 -5.27 -14.93 18.17
CA TRP A 180 -3.99 -14.65 17.53
C TRP A 180 -2.83 -15.30 18.27
N GLY A 181 -2.57 -14.91 19.52
CA GLY A 181 -1.45 -15.42 20.29
C GLY A 181 -0.07 -15.01 19.78
N ALA A 182 0.96 -15.42 20.52
CA ALA A 182 2.33 -14.93 20.34
C ALA A 182 2.98 -15.28 18.99
N GLU A 183 2.57 -16.39 18.37
CA GLU A 183 3.19 -16.89 17.14
C GLU A 183 2.82 -16.09 15.89
N PHE A 184 1.73 -15.31 15.93
CA PHE A 184 1.25 -14.57 14.75
C PHE A 184 1.88 -13.18 14.63
N TRP A 185 2.26 -12.57 15.76
CA TRP A 185 2.81 -11.21 15.75
C TRP A 185 4.04 -11.05 14.84
N PRO A 186 5.07 -11.93 14.85
CA PRO A 186 6.24 -11.77 13.99
C PRO A 186 5.91 -11.70 12.50
N GLU A 187 4.95 -12.51 12.04
CA GLU A 187 4.51 -12.50 10.64
C GLU A 187 3.71 -11.23 10.31
N ILE A 188 2.78 -10.85 11.18
CA ILE A 188 1.97 -9.63 10.99
C ILE A 188 2.87 -8.39 10.97
N GLN A 189 3.81 -8.30 11.93
CA GLN A 189 4.78 -7.21 12.02
C GLN A 189 5.63 -7.13 10.76
N HIS A 190 6.19 -8.25 10.29
CA HIS A 190 7.00 -8.26 9.07
C HIS A 190 6.21 -7.75 7.84
N ARG A 191 4.95 -8.18 7.70
CA ARG A 191 4.07 -7.71 6.62
C ARG A 191 3.71 -6.23 6.77
N ALA A 192 3.53 -5.74 8.00
CA ALA A 192 3.32 -4.32 8.26
C ALA A 192 4.57 -3.49 7.91
N GLU A 193 5.77 -3.95 8.27
CA GLU A 193 7.03 -3.27 7.94
C GLU A 193 7.24 -3.17 6.42
N SER A 194 7.02 -4.27 5.68
CA SER A 194 7.07 -4.28 4.22
C SER A 194 6.08 -3.29 3.62
N LEU A 195 4.81 -3.34 4.05
CA LEU A 195 3.78 -2.44 3.54
C LEU A 195 4.06 -0.97 3.88
N ALA A 196 4.61 -0.68 5.05
CA ALA A 196 5.01 0.68 5.43
C ALA A 196 6.10 1.21 4.48
N VAL A 197 7.07 0.38 4.08
CA VAL A 197 8.07 0.74 3.06
C VAL A 197 7.40 0.99 1.70
N ASP A 198 6.48 0.12 1.29
CA ASP A 198 5.77 0.25 0.01
C ASP A 198 4.92 1.54 -0.06
N ILE A 199 4.30 1.92 1.06
CA ILE A 199 3.56 3.19 1.18
C ILE A 199 4.52 4.39 1.11
N ARG A 200 5.75 4.29 1.64
CA ARG A 200 6.75 5.36 1.45
C ARG A 200 7.10 5.53 -0.02
N TYR A 201 7.26 4.43 -0.78
CA TYR A 201 7.45 4.52 -2.24
C TYR A 201 6.25 5.15 -2.94
N LEU A 202 5.02 4.86 -2.50
CA LEU A 202 3.81 5.52 -3.00
C LEU A 202 3.84 7.03 -2.76
N ILE A 203 4.17 7.46 -1.53
CA ILE A 203 4.29 8.88 -1.18
C ILE A 203 5.35 9.56 -2.06
N MET A 204 6.51 8.93 -2.27
CA MET A 204 7.57 9.47 -3.14
C MET A 204 7.09 9.66 -4.58
N GLN A 205 6.44 8.65 -5.18
CA GLN A 205 5.88 8.77 -6.53
C GLN A 205 4.79 9.86 -6.60
N CYS A 206 4.01 10.03 -5.53
CA CYS A 206 3.04 11.13 -5.45
C CYS A 206 3.71 12.51 -5.52
N VAL A 207 4.80 12.72 -4.78
CA VAL A 207 5.59 13.96 -4.82
C VAL A 207 6.20 14.18 -6.22
N GLU A 208 6.79 13.14 -6.82
CA GLU A 208 7.38 13.22 -8.17
C GLU A 208 6.36 13.66 -9.23
N HIS A 209 5.17 13.05 -9.23
CA HIS A 209 4.10 13.40 -10.17
C HIS A 209 3.56 14.81 -9.96
N ARG A 210 3.50 15.29 -8.71
CA ARG A 210 3.08 16.66 -8.40
C ARG A 210 4.08 17.68 -8.98
N ASN A 211 5.37 17.48 -8.71
CA ASN A 211 6.44 18.38 -9.17
C ASN A 211 6.56 18.41 -10.69
N GLY A 212 6.44 17.25 -11.36
CA GLY A 212 6.43 17.19 -12.83
C GLY A 212 5.28 17.95 -13.48
N THR A 213 4.11 17.98 -12.82
CA THR A 213 2.93 18.73 -13.31
C THR A 213 3.10 20.24 -13.13
N GLU A 214 3.71 20.68 -12.02
CA GLU A 214 3.96 22.10 -11.76
C GLU A 214 4.99 22.67 -12.75
N LEU A 215 6.06 21.94 -13.06
CA LEU A 215 7.05 22.31 -14.07
C LEU A 215 6.47 22.40 -15.49
N GLN A 216 5.51 21.54 -15.85
CA GLN A 216 4.81 21.63 -17.14
C GLN A 216 3.86 22.84 -17.20
N ARG A 217 3.23 23.21 -16.07
CA ARG A 217 2.32 24.35 -16.00
C ARG A 217 3.06 25.69 -16.13
N THR A 218 4.23 25.82 -15.51
CA THR A 218 5.06 27.03 -15.63
C THR A 218 5.68 27.18 -17.03
N ALA A 219 6.05 26.08 -17.68
CA ALA A 219 6.49 26.10 -19.09
C ALA A 219 5.37 26.49 -20.07
N SER A 220 4.11 26.15 -19.77
CA SER A 220 2.96 26.44 -20.63
C SER A 220 2.48 27.90 -20.57
N ILE A 221 2.75 28.62 -19.48
CA ILE A 221 2.38 30.05 -19.35
C ILE A 221 3.36 30.95 -20.13
N ASN A 222 4.59 30.51 -20.36
CA ASN A 222 5.61 31.28 -21.08
C ASN A 222 5.69 31.00 -22.60
N SER A 223 4.78 30.21 -23.17
CA SER A 223 4.84 29.83 -24.58
C SER A 223 3.55 30.12 -25.34
N ASN A 224 3.26 31.42 -25.52
CA ASN A 224 2.57 31.89 -26.72
C ASN A 224 3.62 32.20 -27.79
N ASN A 225 4.09 31.17 -28.52
CA ASN A 225 4.39 31.27 -29.95
C ASN A 225 4.84 29.94 -30.57
N HIS A 226 4.25 29.66 -31.74
CA HIS A 226 4.68 28.80 -32.85
C HIS A 226 4.65 27.24 -32.76
N ASN A 227 3.65 26.71 -33.48
CA ASN A 227 3.59 25.59 -34.42
C ASN A 227 4.67 24.48 -34.49
N HIS A 228 4.13 23.24 -34.61
CA HIS A 228 4.58 22.07 -35.39
C HIS A 228 6.02 21.54 -35.23
N HIS A 229 6.17 20.35 -34.62
CA HIS A 229 6.30 19.07 -35.35
C HIS A 229 6.56 17.89 -34.39
N ASN A 230 5.85 16.79 -34.67
CA ASN A 230 6.31 15.40 -34.66
C ASN A 230 7.24 14.93 -33.52
N ASN A 231 6.72 14.11 -32.60
CA ASN A 231 7.57 13.21 -31.83
C ASN A 231 6.97 11.80 -31.76
N LYS A 232 7.50 10.92 -32.62
CA LYS A 232 7.54 9.49 -32.38
C LYS A 232 8.51 9.25 -31.23
N SER A 233 8.01 8.95 -30.04
CA SER A 233 8.81 8.32 -28.99
C SER A 233 8.47 6.83 -28.98
N ALA A 234 9.34 6.07 -29.62
CA ALA A 234 9.46 4.64 -29.44
C ALA A 234 10.43 4.38 -28.28
N GLY A 235 10.10 3.39 -27.45
CA GLY A 235 11.07 2.70 -26.60
C GLY A 235 10.97 2.96 -25.10
N CYS A 236 9.98 2.34 -24.44
CA CYS A 236 10.16 1.94 -23.04
C CYS A 236 10.60 0.47 -23.03
N ILE A 237 11.87 0.23 -22.71
CA ILE A 237 12.42 -1.09 -22.39
C ILE A 237 12.68 -1.09 -20.87
N ALA A 238 12.18 -2.14 -20.21
CA ALA A 238 12.32 -2.47 -18.79
C ALA A 238 13.77 -2.91 -18.45
N MET A 239 14.25 -3.22 -17.25
CA MET A 239 13.75 -3.94 -16.08
C MET A 239 14.82 -3.77 -14.98
N ARG A 240 14.42 -3.71 -13.70
CA ARG A 240 14.94 -4.54 -12.58
C ARG A 240 14.29 -4.06 -11.27
N SER A 241 13.38 -4.86 -10.73
CA SER A 241 13.20 -4.96 -9.28
C SER A 241 13.41 -6.42 -8.89
N GLU A 242 14.16 -6.61 -7.80
CA GLU A 242 14.55 -7.90 -7.27
C GLU A 242 13.34 -8.71 -6.81
N ARG A 243 13.43 -10.01 -7.09
CA ARG A 243 12.40 -11.00 -6.79
C ARG A 243 12.15 -11.06 -5.28
N HIS A 244 10.90 -10.83 -4.87
CA HIS A 244 10.32 -11.51 -3.71
C HIS A 244 9.07 -12.27 -4.17
N ALA A 245 9.26 -13.56 -4.41
CA ALA A 245 8.17 -14.47 -4.71
C ALA A 245 7.34 -14.71 -3.44
N TYR A 246 6.21 -14.03 -3.28
CA TYR A 246 5.22 -14.38 -2.27
C TYR A 246 4.44 -15.63 -2.71
N ARG A 247 5.02 -16.82 -2.50
CA ARG A 247 4.23 -18.04 -2.27
C ARG A 247 4.09 -18.20 -0.77
N VAL A 248 3.10 -17.54 -0.18
CA VAL A 248 2.75 -17.74 1.23
C VAL A 248 2.06 -19.09 1.35
N HIS A 249 2.77 -20.08 1.87
CA HIS A 249 2.15 -21.27 2.45
C HIS A 249 1.50 -20.84 3.77
N VAL A 250 0.22 -20.49 3.73
CA VAL A 250 -0.59 -20.40 4.94
C VAL A 250 -0.74 -21.83 5.46
N ARG A 251 -0.38 -22.09 6.73
CA ARG A 251 -0.73 -23.36 7.41
C ARG A 251 -2.23 -23.58 7.21
N SER A 252 -2.55 -24.69 6.56
CA SER A 252 -3.81 -24.93 5.85
C SER A 252 -5.03 -25.00 6.77
N ILE A 253 -5.65 -23.85 6.99
CA ILE A 253 -7.09 -23.74 7.15
C ILE A 253 -7.62 -23.30 5.77
N PRO A 254 -8.54 -24.05 5.14
CA PRO A 254 -9.09 -23.64 3.85
C PRO A 254 -9.98 -22.41 4.05
N VAL A 255 -9.41 -21.23 3.84
CA VAL A 255 -10.15 -19.95 3.86
C VAL A 255 -10.36 -19.48 2.42
N GLN A 256 -11.59 -19.09 2.09
CA GLN A 256 -11.89 -18.42 0.82
C GLN A 256 -11.03 -17.15 0.71
N PRO A 257 -10.29 -16.94 -0.38
CA PRO A 257 -9.48 -15.75 -0.52
C PRO A 257 -10.36 -14.50 -0.52
N SER A 258 -9.99 -13.52 0.31
CA SER A 258 -10.67 -12.22 0.39
C SER A 258 -10.64 -11.49 -0.96
N ALA A 259 -11.52 -10.48 -1.15
CA ALA A 259 -11.51 -9.67 -2.36
C ALA A 259 -10.14 -9.04 -2.62
N LEU A 260 -9.47 -8.55 -1.57
CA LEU A 260 -8.08 -8.12 -1.58
C LEU A 260 -7.13 -9.22 -2.08
N ALA A 261 -7.20 -10.43 -1.50
CA ALA A 261 -6.31 -11.53 -1.89
C ALA A 261 -6.50 -11.93 -3.35
N ARG A 262 -7.75 -11.93 -3.84
CA ARG A 262 -8.06 -12.14 -5.27
C ARG A 262 -7.49 -11.03 -6.14
N ARG A 263 -7.60 -9.76 -5.72
CA ARG A 263 -7.06 -8.61 -6.45
C ARG A 263 -5.53 -8.64 -6.49
N GLN A 264 -4.87 -9.02 -5.39
CA GLN A 264 -3.41 -9.22 -5.33
C GLN A 264 -2.95 -10.37 -6.23
N LEU A 265 -3.66 -11.50 -6.24
CA LEU A 265 -3.36 -12.61 -7.14
C LEU A 265 -3.51 -12.20 -8.61
N ASN A 266 -4.55 -11.44 -8.95
CA ASN A 266 -4.73 -10.92 -10.31
C ASN A 266 -3.61 -9.96 -10.71
N MET A 267 -3.19 -9.04 -9.82
CA MET A 267 -2.05 -8.15 -10.08
C MET A 267 -0.76 -8.94 -10.30
N MET A 268 -0.50 -9.97 -9.48
CA MET A 268 0.66 -10.84 -9.64
C MET A 268 0.63 -11.56 -11.00
N TRP A 269 -0.54 -12.03 -11.46
CA TRP A 269 -0.68 -12.64 -12.78
C TRP A 269 -0.48 -11.63 -13.92
N GLU A 270 -0.98 -10.41 -13.79
CA GLU A 270 -0.71 -9.33 -14.75
C GLU A 270 0.78 -9.02 -14.86
N GLU A 271 1.49 -8.96 -13.72
CA GLU A 271 2.94 -8.75 -13.70
C GLU A 271 3.69 -9.90 -14.37
N GLN A 272 3.32 -11.15 -14.07
CA GLN A 272 3.90 -12.32 -14.73
C GLN A 272 3.64 -12.33 -16.23
N ASP A 273 2.44 -11.97 -16.68
CA ASP A 273 2.10 -11.87 -18.09
C ASP A 273 2.91 -10.78 -18.80
N LEU A 274 3.06 -9.61 -18.18
CA LEU A 274 3.90 -8.53 -18.70
C LEU A 274 5.39 -8.93 -18.78
N VAL A 275 5.91 -9.59 -17.74
CA VAL A 275 7.29 -10.12 -17.73
C VAL A 275 7.47 -11.18 -18.80
N SER A 276 6.51 -12.09 -18.96
CA SER A 276 6.52 -13.14 -19.97
C SER A 276 6.52 -12.56 -21.38
N LYS A 277 5.65 -11.59 -21.65
CA LYS A 277 5.60 -10.85 -22.93
C LYS A 277 6.90 -10.11 -23.21
N TYR A 278 7.50 -9.48 -22.20
CA TYR A 278 8.78 -8.80 -22.33
C TYR A 278 9.91 -9.79 -22.64
N LEU A 279 10.02 -10.88 -21.89
CA LEU A 279 11.00 -11.94 -22.14
C LEU A 279 10.79 -12.52 -23.54
N GLN A 280 9.56 -12.83 -23.93
CA GLN A 280 9.25 -13.31 -25.28
C GLN A 280 9.69 -12.32 -26.36
N SER A 281 9.50 -11.02 -26.15
CA SER A 281 9.98 -9.97 -27.06
C SER A 281 11.52 -9.93 -27.13
N CYS A 282 12.21 -10.04 -26.00
CA CYS A 282 13.68 -10.12 -25.96
C CYS A 282 14.21 -11.38 -26.65
N TRP A 283 13.60 -12.54 -26.38
CA TRP A 283 13.91 -13.82 -27.02
C TRP A 283 13.68 -13.75 -28.53
N ASN A 284 12.55 -13.20 -28.96
CA ASN A 284 12.28 -12.97 -30.37
C ASN A 284 13.36 -12.05 -30.98
N SER A 285 13.72 -10.94 -30.35
CA SER A 285 14.79 -10.07 -30.85
C SER A 285 16.14 -10.79 -30.96
N LEU A 286 16.51 -11.60 -29.96
CA LEU A 286 17.76 -12.37 -29.93
C LEU A 286 17.81 -13.47 -30.99
N CYS A 287 16.72 -14.23 -31.17
CA CYS A 287 16.60 -15.25 -32.21
C CYS A 287 16.59 -14.63 -33.62
N TRP A 288 16.07 -13.41 -33.78
CA TRP A 288 16.13 -12.69 -35.05
C TRP A 288 17.53 -12.17 -35.36
N SER A 289 18.31 -11.76 -34.36
CA SER A 289 19.74 -11.44 -34.57
C SER A 289 20.57 -12.67 -34.93
N ASP A 290 20.31 -13.84 -34.31
CA ASP A 290 21.04 -15.08 -34.61
C ASP A 290 20.73 -15.62 -36.02
N ARG A 291 19.49 -15.47 -36.52
CA ARG A 291 19.15 -15.77 -37.92
C ARG A 291 19.83 -14.85 -38.92
N ARG A 292 19.98 -13.55 -38.62
CA ARG A 292 20.71 -12.63 -39.49
C ARG A 292 22.20 -12.96 -39.54
N GLN A 293 22.81 -13.32 -38.42
CA GLN A 293 24.22 -13.75 -38.37
C GLN A 293 24.46 -14.97 -39.29
N LYS A 294 23.59 -15.99 -39.18
CA LYS A 294 23.68 -17.21 -40.00
C LYS A 294 23.43 -16.98 -41.50
N MET A 295 22.59 -16.01 -41.88
CA MET A 295 22.40 -15.63 -43.29
C MET A 295 23.61 -14.88 -43.88
N VAL A 296 24.30 -14.08 -43.07
CA VAL A 296 25.54 -13.39 -43.51
C VAL A 296 26.70 -14.39 -43.67
N ASP A 297 26.78 -15.42 -42.82
CA ASP A 297 27.83 -16.45 -42.92
C ASP A 297 27.62 -17.44 -44.08
N PHE A 298 26.35 -17.75 -44.44
CA PHE A 298 26.03 -18.52 -45.64
C PHE A 298 26.37 -17.79 -46.94
N SER A 299 26.38 -16.45 -46.92
CA SER A 299 26.74 -15.64 -48.08
C SER A 299 28.25 -15.57 -48.32
N LYS A 300 29.08 -15.95 -47.34
CA LYS A 300 30.55 -15.95 -47.44
C LYS A 300 31.17 -17.30 -47.82
N THR A 301 30.39 -18.38 -47.81
CA THR A 301 30.88 -19.76 -48.04
C THR A 301 30.38 -20.41 -49.34
N GLY A 302 29.63 -19.67 -50.17
CA GLY A 302 29.12 -20.14 -51.46
C GLY A 302 30.07 -19.90 -52.64
N THR A 303 31.27 -20.50 -52.64
CA THR A 303 32.08 -20.67 -53.88
C THR A 303 31.97 -22.12 -54.31
N LEU A 304 31.08 -22.37 -55.29
CA LEU A 304 30.89 -23.68 -55.90
C LEU A 304 32.12 -24.09 -56.71
N TYR A 305 32.74 -25.20 -56.30
CA TYR A 305 33.67 -26.00 -57.08
C TYR A 305 32.94 -26.58 -58.30
N PHE A 306 33.42 -26.30 -59.51
CA PHE A 306 33.10 -27.06 -60.72
C PHE A 306 34.13 -28.20 -60.89
N PRO A 307 33.73 -29.48 -61.04
CA PRO A 307 34.63 -30.50 -61.53
C PRO A 307 34.74 -30.39 -63.06
N ARG A 308 35.99 -30.33 -63.53
CA ARG A 308 36.36 -30.33 -64.96
C ARG A 308 36.25 -31.76 -65.50
N GLU A 309 35.48 -31.93 -66.57
CA GLU A 309 35.45 -33.15 -67.39
C GLU A 309 36.81 -33.44 -68.04
N GLY A 310 37.15 -34.73 -68.11
CA GLY A 310 38.34 -35.24 -68.78
C GLY A 310 38.10 -35.53 -70.26
N THR A 311 39.17 -35.41 -71.04
CA THR A 311 39.38 -35.91 -72.41
C THR A 311 40.89 -36.23 -72.43
N ILE A 312 41.43 -37.36 -72.90
CA ILE A 312 41.09 -38.35 -73.94
C ILE A 312 41.54 -39.72 -73.44
#